data_AF-A0A7V5J474-F1
#
_entry.id   AF-A0A7V5J474-F1
#
_cell.length_a   1.000
_cell.length_b   1.000
_cell.length_c   1.000
_cell.angle_alpha   90.00
_cell.angle_beta   90.00
_cell.angle_gamma   90.00
#
_symmetry.space_group_name_H-M   'P 1'
#
loop_
_entity.id
_entity.type
_entity.pdbx_description
1 polymer ?
#
loop_
_entity_poly.entity_id
_entity_poly.type
_entity_poly.pdbx_seq_one_letter_code
_entity_poly.pdbx_strand_id
1 'polypeptide(L)'
;MEWKRLFLFTVSGLLVLSCGGGGDSSTGTTESERILTVVFDTTTSTAPVLTQAQQAVVDVHNQKRQGYYLDADISYSHVLEEAAQQYADTLAQSGAFIHDPNNQSLGYGENLYAHSANKIPDLNTVLNSWFDDEEPFYNYSDGSCNEGTFANGQSATCGHYTQVLWQETREVGCASSQYQVGEYQGGYVYVCKYQKAGNVQGEKPYCLEYSNADLYTEKSSSFLQLSLAGRSFPIELMVEDRSKCTRTSSMNSSLTFGSTLQSVVIKEFKIFNTDTALVTLDFDKLVVRDREMMLTGKNRHISDENYQDKDIYMKITLLGETDTYYSVALDWNGYDASQTQYSRQMKAKLHKQ
;
A
#
# COMPACT_ATOMS: atom_id res chain seq x y z
N MET A 1 -50.15 10.03 17.30
CA MET A 1 -49.62 8.68 16.99
C MET A 1 -48.14 8.72 17.25
N GLU A 2 -47.70 7.86 18.17
CA GLU A 2 -46.38 7.85 18.77
C GLU A 2 -45.28 7.43 17.79
N TRP A 3 -44.13 8.09 17.88
CA TRP A 3 -42.88 7.64 17.29
C TRP A 3 -42.27 6.56 18.18
N LYS A 4 -42.03 5.36 17.65
CA LYS A 4 -41.23 4.33 18.35
C LYS A 4 -39.88 4.15 17.67
N ARG A 5 -38.83 4.35 18.46
CA ARG A 5 -37.41 4.22 18.11
C ARG A 5 -37.02 2.75 17.95
N LEU A 6 -36.21 2.45 16.94
CA LEU A 6 -35.57 1.15 16.75
C LEU A 6 -34.27 1.13 17.57
N PHE A 7 -34.14 0.19 18.50
CA PHE A 7 -32.87 -0.11 19.17
C PHE A 7 -32.20 -1.29 18.47
N LEU A 8 -30.96 -1.10 18.01
CA LEU A 8 -30.08 -2.15 17.52
C LEU A 8 -29.28 -2.69 18.72
N PHE A 9 -29.52 -3.94 19.09
CA PHE A 9 -28.58 -4.73 19.90
C PHE A 9 -27.90 -5.73 18.96
N THR A 10 -26.58 -5.62 18.83
CA THR A 10 -25.77 -6.65 18.19
C THR A 10 -25.46 -7.73 19.22
N VAL A 11 -26.16 -8.86 19.13
CA VAL A 11 -25.65 -10.14 19.63
C VAL A 11 -25.27 -10.96 18.41
N SER A 12 -24.04 -11.46 18.42
CA SER A 12 -23.38 -12.18 17.34
C SER A 12 -24.25 -13.28 16.74
N GLY A 13 -24.38 -13.24 15.42
CA GLY A 13 -24.67 -14.38 14.55
C GLY A 13 -25.99 -15.12 14.78
N LEU A 14 -27.08 -14.59 14.25
CA LEU A 14 -28.15 -15.39 13.64
C LEU A 14 -29.04 -14.45 12.81
N LEU A 15 -28.97 -14.54 11.47
CA LEU A 15 -29.93 -13.88 10.60
C LEU A 15 -31.03 -14.90 10.25
N VAL A 16 -32.18 -14.80 10.90
CA VAL A 16 -33.36 -15.63 10.55
C VAL A 16 -34.23 -14.81 9.60
N LEU A 17 -34.22 -15.17 8.32
CA LEU A 17 -35.18 -14.66 7.34
C LEU A 17 -36.41 -15.57 7.33
N SER A 18 -37.53 -15.08 7.86
CA SER A 18 -38.84 -15.68 7.67
C SER A 18 -39.65 -14.80 6.72
N CYS A 19 -40.00 -15.34 5.55
CA CYS A 19 -41.00 -14.75 4.68
C CYS A 19 -42.37 -15.36 5.04
N GLY A 20 -43.20 -14.61 5.77
CA GLY A 20 -44.60 -14.96 6.00
C GLY A 20 -45.48 -14.43 4.86
N GLY A 21 -45.99 -15.31 4.01
CA GLY A 21 -47.09 -15.03 3.08
C GLY A 21 -48.42 -15.46 3.71
N GLY A 22 -49.44 -14.60 3.68
CA GLY A 22 -50.77 -14.89 4.24
C GLY A 22 -51.78 -15.41 3.21
N GLY A 23 -52.56 -16.42 3.63
CA GLY A 23 -53.89 -16.88 3.12
C GLY A 23 -53.93 -17.41 1.68
N ASP A 24 -54.66 -18.48 1.30
CA ASP A 24 -55.77 -19.18 1.92
C ASP A 24 -55.95 -20.60 1.29
N SER A 25 -56.66 -21.46 2.01
CA SER A 25 -57.13 -22.84 1.77
C SER A 25 -56.93 -23.55 0.40
N SER A 26 -56.30 -24.74 0.41
CA SER A 26 -56.96 -26.07 0.29
C SER A 26 -56.05 -27.17 -0.28
N THR A 27 -56.18 -28.37 0.31
CA THR A 27 -55.73 -29.70 -0.14
C THR A 27 -54.22 -30.01 -0.29
N GLY A 28 -53.63 -30.48 0.82
CA GLY A 28 -53.01 -31.80 0.91
C GLY A 28 -51.79 -32.15 0.06
N THR A 29 -50.59 -31.92 0.63
CA THR A 29 -49.42 -32.82 0.58
C THR A 29 -48.49 -32.48 1.75
N THR A 30 -48.02 -33.48 2.50
CA THR A 30 -47.00 -33.30 3.54
C THR A 30 -45.62 -33.19 2.88
N GLU A 31 -45.12 -31.98 2.68
CA GLU A 31 -43.70 -31.74 2.38
C GLU A 31 -42.94 -31.46 3.67
N SER A 32 -41.94 -32.29 3.95
CA SER A 32 -40.98 -32.09 5.04
C SER A 32 -40.04 -30.95 4.63
N GLU A 33 -40.17 -29.79 5.29
CA GLU A 33 -39.22 -28.68 5.15
C GLU A 33 -37.82 -29.14 5.60
N ARG A 34 -36.96 -29.46 4.64
CA ARG A 34 -35.53 -29.65 4.92
C ARG A 34 -34.90 -28.28 5.10
N ILE A 35 -34.75 -27.86 6.35
CA ILE A 35 -33.90 -26.72 6.71
C ILE A 35 -32.46 -27.09 6.36
N LEU A 36 -31.94 -26.50 5.27
CA LEU A 36 -30.54 -26.60 4.90
C LEU A 36 -29.74 -25.65 5.81
N THR A 37 -29.24 -26.16 6.93
CA THR A 37 -28.33 -25.40 7.79
C THR A 37 -26.98 -25.26 7.09
N VAL A 38 -26.77 -24.15 6.40
CA VAL A 38 -25.44 -23.77 5.90
C VAL A 38 -24.64 -23.29 7.09
N VAL A 39 -23.86 -24.19 7.69
CA VAL A 39 -22.84 -23.83 8.68
C VAL A 39 -21.69 -23.20 7.91
N PHE A 40 -21.62 -21.88 7.90
CA PHE A 40 -20.40 -21.19 7.49
C PHE A 40 -19.39 -21.41 8.60
N ASP A 41 -18.44 -22.31 8.37
CA ASP A 41 -17.25 -22.44 9.21
C ASP A 41 -16.38 -21.21 8.97
N THR A 42 -16.69 -20.13 9.68
CA THR A 42 -15.82 -18.95 9.75
C THR A 42 -14.62 -19.33 10.60
N THR A 43 -13.69 -20.07 10.01
CA THR A 43 -12.30 -20.05 10.46
C THR A 43 -11.80 -18.64 10.20
N THR A 44 -12.01 -17.75 11.17
CA THR A 44 -11.25 -16.51 11.25
C THR A 44 -9.79 -16.92 11.36
N SER A 45 -9.07 -16.85 10.25
CA SER A 45 -7.61 -16.77 10.26
C SER A 45 -7.25 -15.50 11.01
N THR A 46 -7.13 -15.61 12.33
CA THR A 46 -6.55 -14.55 13.16
C THR A 46 -5.07 -14.59 12.87
N ALA A 47 -4.59 -13.65 12.06
CA ALA A 47 -3.16 -13.38 11.98
C ALA A 47 -2.59 -13.28 13.41
N PRO A 48 -1.42 -13.87 13.68
CA PRO A 48 -0.84 -13.87 15.01
C PRO A 48 -0.69 -12.43 15.52
N VAL A 49 -1.11 -12.19 16.76
CA VAL A 49 -0.95 -10.89 17.42
C VAL A 49 0.54 -10.67 17.69
N LEU A 50 1.08 -9.55 17.21
CA LEU A 50 2.47 -9.19 17.44
C LEU A 50 2.75 -8.96 18.93
N THR A 51 3.93 -9.39 19.39
CA THR A 51 4.42 -9.01 20.71
C THR A 51 4.76 -7.52 20.75
N GLN A 52 4.93 -6.96 21.95
CA GLN A 52 5.32 -5.55 22.10
C GLN A 52 6.63 -5.23 21.39
N ALA A 53 7.61 -6.14 21.40
CA ALA A 53 8.89 -5.94 20.72
C ALA A 53 8.71 -5.95 19.19
N GLN A 54 7.94 -6.89 18.66
CA GLN A 54 7.66 -6.99 17.22
C GLN A 54 6.87 -5.78 16.72
N GLN A 55 5.91 -5.31 17.52
CA GLN A 55 5.17 -4.08 17.23
C GLN A 55 6.10 -2.86 17.25
N ALA A 56 7.02 -2.76 18.22
CA ALA A 56 7.99 -1.67 18.27
C ALA A 56 8.90 -1.63 17.03
N VAL A 57 9.30 -2.79 16.48
CA VAL A 57 10.03 -2.85 15.20
C VAL A 57 9.21 -2.18 14.12
N VAL A 58 7.96 -2.59 13.91
CA VAL A 58 7.09 -2.01 12.87
C VAL A 58 6.84 -0.53 13.09
N ASP A 59 6.53 -0.14 14.33
CA ASP A 59 6.17 1.24 14.68
C ASP A 59 7.34 2.19 14.44
N VAL A 60 8.56 1.85 14.89
CA VAL A 60 9.73 2.70 14.68
C VAL A 60 10.04 2.83 13.20
N HIS A 61 10.05 1.72 12.45
CA HIS A 61 10.29 1.79 11.00
C HIS A 61 9.25 2.63 10.29
N ASN A 62 7.97 2.39 10.53
CA ASN A 62 6.90 3.15 9.89
C ASN A 62 6.90 4.62 10.32
N GLN A 63 7.25 4.92 11.58
CA GLN A 63 7.46 6.29 12.03
C GLN A 63 8.61 6.98 11.27
N LYS A 64 9.75 6.31 11.08
CA LYS A 64 10.88 6.87 10.31
C LYS A 64 10.58 7.00 8.82
N ARG A 65 9.78 6.09 8.29
CA ARG A 65 9.31 6.09 6.89
C ARG A 65 8.27 7.18 6.61
N GLN A 66 7.58 7.69 7.65
CA GLN A 66 6.69 8.85 7.50
C GLN A 66 7.46 10.08 7.03
N GLY A 67 6.90 10.79 6.05
CA GLY A 67 7.52 11.98 5.46
C GLY A 67 8.41 11.71 4.23
N TYR A 68 8.75 10.45 3.94
CA TYR A 68 9.55 10.06 2.77
C TYR A 68 8.71 9.55 1.58
N TYR A 69 7.38 9.71 1.65
CA TYR A 69 6.41 9.43 0.57
C TYR A 69 6.45 8.00 -0.01
N LEU A 70 6.79 7.02 0.82
CA LEU A 70 6.90 5.61 0.45
C LEU A 70 5.54 5.00 0.09
N ASP A 71 5.56 3.94 -0.73
CA ASP A 71 4.34 3.29 -1.26
C ASP A 71 3.50 2.56 -0.22
N ALA A 72 4.18 2.04 0.80
CA ALA A 72 3.56 1.22 1.82
C ALA A 72 4.38 1.27 3.11
N ASP A 73 3.64 1.18 4.21
CA ASP A 73 4.18 0.80 5.50
C ASP A 73 4.72 -0.63 5.44
N ILE A 74 5.75 -0.91 6.24
CA ILE A 74 6.24 -2.27 6.41
C ILE A 74 5.41 -3.01 7.47
N SER A 75 5.38 -4.33 7.36
CA SER A 75 4.74 -5.23 8.31
C SER A 75 5.77 -6.16 8.96
N TYR A 76 5.42 -6.79 10.08
CA TYR A 76 6.30 -7.75 10.74
C TYR A 76 6.17 -9.13 10.09
N SER A 77 7.30 -9.81 9.88
CA SER A 77 7.33 -11.17 9.35
C SER A 77 8.02 -12.13 10.32
N HIS A 78 7.27 -13.10 10.81
CA HIS A 78 7.82 -14.18 11.65
C HIS A 78 8.80 -15.08 10.88
N VAL A 79 8.65 -15.18 9.56
CA VAL A 79 9.60 -15.92 8.71
C VAL A 79 10.95 -15.21 8.70
N LEU A 80 10.95 -13.88 8.58
CA LEU A 80 12.18 -13.08 8.62
C LEU A 80 12.80 -13.05 10.02
N GLU A 81 11.97 -13.06 11.07
CA GLU A 81 12.43 -13.18 12.46
C GLU A 81 13.14 -14.51 12.71
N GLU A 82 12.60 -15.62 12.22
CA GLU A 82 13.24 -16.94 12.32
C GLU A 82 14.59 -16.95 11.59
N ALA A 83 14.65 -16.40 10.38
CA ALA A 83 15.89 -16.25 9.62
C ALA A 83 16.90 -15.34 10.35
N ALA A 84 16.44 -14.24 10.93
CA ALA A 84 17.27 -13.34 11.73
C ALA A 84 17.83 -14.06 12.97
N GLN A 85 17.02 -14.87 13.65
CA GLN A 85 17.43 -15.60 14.85
C GLN A 85 18.50 -16.64 14.53
N GLN A 86 18.31 -17.43 13.48
CA GLN A 86 19.29 -18.42 13.02
C GLN A 86 20.65 -17.76 12.73
N TYR A 87 20.63 -16.58 12.11
CA TYR A 87 21.87 -15.87 11.80
C TYR A 87 22.48 -15.17 13.01
N ALA A 88 21.67 -14.58 13.89
CA ALA A 88 22.13 -14.01 15.17
C ALA A 88 22.87 -15.06 16.01
N ASP A 89 22.34 -16.28 16.09
CA ASP A 89 22.97 -17.39 16.79
C ASP A 89 24.31 -17.81 16.14
N THR A 90 24.39 -17.77 14.81
CA THR A 90 25.62 -18.04 14.06
C THR A 90 26.71 -17.01 14.38
N LEU A 91 26.37 -15.73 14.39
CA LEU A 91 27.29 -14.65 14.77
C LEU A 91 27.73 -14.79 16.22
N ALA A 92 26.78 -15.03 17.14
CA ALA A 92 27.03 -15.20 18.55
C ALA A 92 28.00 -16.37 18.87
N GLN A 93 27.87 -17.49 18.16
CA GLN A 93 28.71 -18.67 18.33
C GLN A 93 30.10 -18.51 17.69
N SER A 94 30.19 -17.80 16.57
CA SER A 94 31.46 -17.59 15.85
C SER A 94 32.26 -16.40 16.40
N GLY A 95 31.62 -15.46 17.08
CA GLY A 95 32.23 -14.20 17.51
C GLY A 95 32.41 -13.17 16.39
N ALA A 96 31.85 -13.43 15.20
CA ALA A 96 31.97 -12.56 14.05
C ALA A 96 30.92 -11.43 14.06
N PHE A 97 31.23 -10.32 13.40
CA PHE A 97 30.29 -9.24 13.09
C PHE A 97 30.35 -8.97 11.59
N ILE A 98 29.65 -9.81 10.82
CA ILE A 98 29.64 -9.81 9.36
C ILE A 98 28.22 -10.07 8.86
N HIS A 99 27.90 -9.60 7.66
CA HIS A 99 26.60 -9.83 7.03
C HIS A 99 26.41 -11.27 6.56
N ASP A 100 25.15 -11.73 6.54
CA ASP A 100 24.79 -13.08 6.10
C ASP A 100 25.11 -13.31 4.63
N PRO A 101 26.00 -14.27 4.30
CA PRO A 101 26.36 -14.55 2.92
C PRO A 101 25.19 -15.10 2.09
N ASN A 102 24.10 -15.56 2.72
CA ASN A 102 22.92 -16.09 2.02
C ASN A 102 21.86 -15.02 1.72
N ASN A 103 22.01 -13.79 2.20
CA ASN A 103 21.04 -12.71 1.98
C ASN A 103 20.69 -12.55 0.50
N GLN A 104 21.70 -12.52 -0.37
CA GLN A 104 21.50 -12.32 -1.80
C GLN A 104 20.70 -13.44 -2.47
N SER A 105 20.97 -14.71 -2.14
CA SER A 105 20.27 -15.85 -2.75
C SER A 105 18.83 -15.98 -2.26
N LEU A 106 18.54 -15.49 -1.05
CA LEU A 106 17.20 -15.45 -0.46
C LEU A 106 16.43 -14.16 -0.77
N GLY A 107 17.10 -13.15 -1.34
CA GLY A 107 16.53 -11.84 -1.63
C GLY A 107 16.31 -10.97 -0.39
N TYR A 108 16.97 -11.27 0.74
CA TYR A 108 16.85 -10.54 1.99
C TYR A 108 17.81 -9.36 2.08
N GLY A 109 17.33 -8.26 2.66
CA GLY A 109 18.17 -7.20 3.20
C GLY A 109 18.55 -7.48 4.65
N GLU A 110 19.55 -6.79 5.18
CA GLU A 110 19.98 -6.98 6.58
C GLU A 110 20.57 -5.72 7.20
N ASN A 111 20.15 -5.42 8.42
CA ASN A 111 20.85 -4.50 9.31
C ASN A 111 21.39 -5.26 10.52
N LEU A 112 22.61 -4.91 10.94
CA LEU A 112 23.28 -5.49 12.09
C LEU A 112 23.58 -4.42 13.14
N TYR A 113 23.58 -4.81 14.40
CA TYR A 113 24.05 -3.97 15.50
C TYR A 113 24.76 -4.84 16.54
N ALA A 114 25.95 -4.42 16.98
CA ALA A 114 26.69 -5.10 18.03
C ALA A 114 26.89 -4.19 19.24
N HIS A 115 26.79 -4.78 20.43
CA HIS A 115 26.97 -4.10 21.69
C HIS A 115 27.84 -4.92 22.63
N SER A 116 28.91 -4.35 23.18
CA SER A 116 29.85 -5.09 24.04
C SER A 116 29.38 -5.26 25.48
N ALA A 117 28.38 -4.50 25.95
CA ALA A 117 27.94 -4.66 27.33
C ALA A 117 27.11 -5.93 27.51
N ASN A 118 27.27 -6.57 28.67
CA ASN A 118 26.49 -7.74 29.09
C ASN A 118 25.08 -7.35 29.54
N LYS A 119 24.36 -6.68 28.63
CA LYS A 119 22.98 -6.26 28.75
C LYS A 119 22.42 -6.13 27.33
N ILE A 120 21.26 -6.75 27.10
CA ILE A 120 20.52 -6.58 25.85
C ILE A 120 20.27 -5.07 25.64
N PRO A 121 20.75 -4.45 24.54
CA PRO A 121 20.48 -3.06 24.26
C PRO A 121 18.98 -2.82 24.10
N ASP A 122 18.54 -1.62 24.45
CA ASP A 122 17.15 -1.22 24.26
C ASP A 122 16.81 -1.25 22.76
N LEU A 123 15.74 -1.96 22.40
CA LEU A 123 15.36 -2.19 21.00
C LEU A 123 15.14 -0.88 20.25
N ASN A 124 14.46 0.09 20.86
CA ASN A 124 14.23 1.39 20.23
C ASN A 124 15.56 2.12 20.00
N THR A 125 16.51 2.01 20.91
CA THR A 125 17.85 2.61 20.74
C THR A 125 18.56 2.00 19.53
N VAL A 126 18.52 0.68 19.36
CA VAL A 126 19.10 0.00 18.18
C VAL A 126 18.42 0.48 16.89
N LEU A 127 17.09 0.40 16.84
CA LEU A 127 16.32 0.76 15.65
C LEU A 127 16.47 2.24 15.26
N ASN A 128 16.50 3.14 16.25
CA ASN A 128 16.70 4.57 15.99
C ASN A 128 18.13 4.84 15.52
N SER A 129 19.16 4.15 16.05
CA SER A 129 20.56 4.38 15.64
C SER A 129 20.78 4.13 14.15
N TRP A 130 20.14 3.10 13.58
CA TRP A 130 20.19 2.81 12.14
C TRP A 130 19.66 3.93 11.27
N PHE A 131 18.85 4.83 11.81
CA PHE A 131 18.29 5.96 11.09
C PHE A 131 18.94 7.27 11.51
N ASP A 132 18.81 7.66 12.78
CA ASP A 132 19.14 8.99 13.27
C ASP A 132 20.64 9.28 13.23
N ASP A 133 21.48 8.26 13.48
CA ASP A 133 22.93 8.44 13.45
C ASP A 133 23.46 8.46 12.02
N GLU A 134 22.73 7.85 11.07
CA GLU A 134 23.15 7.61 9.69
C GLU A 134 22.58 8.62 8.68
N GLU A 135 21.39 9.15 8.93
CA GLU A 135 20.72 10.15 8.07
C GLU A 135 21.64 11.32 7.68
N PRO A 136 22.41 11.95 8.59
CA PRO A 136 23.27 13.08 8.24
C PRO A 136 24.37 12.74 7.23
N PHE A 137 24.68 11.45 7.06
CA PHE A 137 25.73 10.99 6.15
C PHE A 137 25.19 10.59 4.78
N TYR A 138 23.88 10.48 4.57
CA TYR A 138 23.33 10.17 3.25
C TYR A 138 23.14 11.43 2.39
N ASN A 139 23.81 11.48 1.23
CA ASN A 139 23.56 12.52 0.24
C ASN A 139 22.56 12.04 -0.81
N TYR A 140 21.32 12.52 -0.71
CA TYR A 140 20.27 12.12 -1.64
C TYR A 140 20.56 12.52 -3.10
N SER A 141 21.28 13.63 -3.34
CA SER A 141 21.44 14.19 -4.70
C SER A 141 22.16 13.21 -5.63
N ASP A 142 23.25 12.62 -5.16
CA ASP A 142 24.07 11.64 -5.88
C ASP A 142 23.93 10.20 -5.34
N GLY A 143 23.19 10.01 -4.24
CA GLY A 143 22.98 8.72 -3.60
C GLY A 143 24.20 8.21 -2.83
N SER A 144 25.19 9.07 -2.59
CA SER A 144 26.43 8.68 -1.91
C SER A 144 26.29 8.67 -0.40
N CYS A 145 27.17 7.88 0.23
CA CYS A 145 27.41 7.91 1.65
C CYS A 145 28.62 8.79 1.94
N ASN A 146 28.39 9.94 2.57
CA ASN A 146 29.45 10.87 2.93
C ASN A 146 30.40 10.22 3.93
N GLU A 147 31.70 10.45 3.74
CA GLU A 147 32.70 10.05 4.72
C GLU A 147 32.51 10.82 6.04
N GLY A 148 32.73 10.14 7.15
CA GLY A 148 32.59 10.73 8.47
C GLY A 148 32.89 9.76 9.59
N THR A 149 32.62 10.18 10.81
CA THR A 149 32.79 9.36 12.01
C THR A 149 31.60 9.58 12.92
N PHE A 150 30.97 8.51 13.37
CA PHE A 150 29.91 8.58 14.39
C PHE A 150 30.49 9.08 15.72
N ALA A 151 29.63 9.50 16.65
CA ALA A 151 30.06 9.99 17.97
C ALA A 151 30.89 8.97 18.77
N ASN A 152 30.77 7.68 18.44
CA ASN A 152 31.51 6.58 19.07
C ASN A 152 32.89 6.31 18.43
N GLY A 153 33.31 7.08 17.42
CA GLY A 153 34.62 6.93 16.76
C GLY A 153 34.67 5.94 15.59
N GLN A 154 33.56 5.29 15.23
CA GLN A 154 33.48 4.39 14.08
C GLN A 154 33.25 5.17 12.77
N SER A 155 33.75 4.65 11.65
CA SER A 155 33.48 5.22 10.32
C SER A 155 31.98 5.29 10.07
N ALA A 156 31.52 6.45 9.66
CA ALA A 156 30.12 6.66 9.33
C ALA A 156 29.72 5.80 8.12
N THR A 157 28.48 5.31 8.16
CA THR A 157 27.80 4.65 7.05
C THR A 157 26.35 5.13 7.03
N CYS A 158 25.63 4.77 5.97
CA CYS A 158 24.25 5.13 5.73
C CYS A 158 23.46 3.93 5.18
N GLY A 159 24.08 2.76 5.11
CA GLY A 159 23.45 1.55 4.57
C GLY A 159 22.29 1.06 5.43
N HIS A 160 22.33 1.28 6.74
CA HIS A 160 21.21 0.94 7.61
C HIS A 160 20.05 1.92 7.40
N TYR A 161 20.36 3.22 7.27
CA TYR A 161 19.39 4.28 6.97
C TYR A 161 18.67 4.00 5.64
N THR A 162 19.42 3.74 4.57
CA THR A 162 18.84 3.50 3.25
C THR A 162 17.99 2.22 3.23
N GLN A 163 18.35 1.18 3.99
CA GLN A 163 17.53 -0.02 4.11
C GLN A 163 16.20 0.25 4.84
N VAL A 164 16.21 1.01 5.94
CA VAL A 164 14.98 1.38 6.69
C VAL A 164 13.99 2.12 5.78
N LEU A 165 14.51 3.03 4.95
CA LEU A 165 13.72 3.82 4.02
C LEU A 165 13.48 3.16 2.66
N TRP A 166 13.97 1.93 2.45
CA TRP A 166 13.90 1.33 1.13
C TRP A 166 12.45 1.15 0.69
N GLN A 167 12.12 1.75 -0.45
CA GLN A 167 10.76 1.92 -0.90
C GLN A 167 10.09 0.60 -1.26
N GLU A 168 10.82 -0.38 -1.77
CA GLU A 168 10.27 -1.71 -2.10
C GLU A 168 10.20 -2.67 -0.92
N THR A 169 10.83 -2.35 0.21
CA THR A 169 10.76 -3.20 1.41
C THR A 169 9.34 -3.17 1.99
N ARG A 170 8.81 -4.34 2.33
CA ARG A 170 7.43 -4.58 2.79
C ARG A 170 7.37 -5.29 4.13
N GLU A 171 8.40 -6.05 4.46
CA GLU A 171 8.42 -6.87 5.65
C GLU A 171 9.77 -6.74 6.36
N VAL A 172 9.73 -6.84 7.69
CA VAL A 172 10.91 -6.90 8.55
C VAL A 172 10.70 -7.94 9.64
N GLY A 173 11.77 -8.63 10.04
CA GLY A 173 11.79 -9.49 11.21
C GLY A 173 13.15 -9.42 11.89
N CYS A 174 13.17 -9.39 13.22
CA CYS A 174 14.36 -9.07 13.99
C CYS A 174 14.60 -10.07 15.12
N ALA A 175 15.87 -10.30 15.43
CA ALA A 175 16.29 -11.19 16.51
C ALA A 175 17.60 -10.69 17.14
N SER A 176 17.94 -11.26 18.29
CA SER A 176 19.19 -10.95 18.98
C SER A 176 19.76 -12.15 19.69
N SER A 177 21.09 -12.25 19.75
CA SER A 177 21.79 -13.32 20.46
C SER A 177 23.01 -12.78 21.20
N GLN A 178 23.36 -13.42 22.33
CA GLN A 178 24.52 -13.04 23.13
C GLN A 178 25.78 -13.70 22.57
N TYR A 179 26.83 -12.92 22.31
CA TYR A 179 28.12 -13.43 21.90
C TYR A 179 28.75 -14.32 22.98
N GLN A 180 29.14 -15.53 22.59
CA GLN A 180 29.78 -16.50 23.48
C GLN A 180 31.31 -16.40 23.44
N VAL A 181 31.84 -15.88 22.34
CA VAL A 181 33.28 -15.77 22.05
C VAL A 181 33.55 -14.51 21.23
N GLY A 182 34.84 -14.19 21.04
CA GLY A 182 35.28 -13.08 20.19
C GLY A 182 35.33 -11.73 20.91
N GLU A 183 35.50 -10.66 20.13
CA GLU A 183 35.66 -9.28 20.63
C GLU A 183 34.49 -8.81 21.48
N TYR A 184 33.28 -9.25 21.11
CA TYR A 184 32.04 -8.88 21.79
C TYR A 184 31.61 -9.89 22.85
N GLN A 185 32.47 -10.81 23.31
CA GLN A 185 32.10 -11.86 24.27
C GLN A 185 31.33 -11.29 25.48
N GLY A 186 30.17 -11.88 25.77
CA GLY A 186 29.25 -11.41 26.82
C GLY A 186 28.34 -10.26 26.39
N GLY A 187 28.63 -9.60 25.26
CA GLY A 187 27.79 -8.63 24.59
C GLY A 187 26.72 -9.27 23.69
N TYR A 188 26.01 -8.47 22.90
CA TYR A 188 24.88 -8.90 22.08
C TYR A 188 25.00 -8.43 20.62
N VAL A 189 24.50 -9.26 19.71
CA VAL A 189 24.21 -8.88 18.33
C VAL A 189 22.71 -8.80 18.10
N TYR A 190 22.29 -7.80 17.34
CA TYR A 190 20.95 -7.66 16.79
C TYR A 190 21.01 -7.81 15.27
N VAL A 191 20.08 -8.57 14.73
CA VAL A 191 19.93 -8.84 13.30
C VAL A 191 18.49 -8.52 12.92
N CYS A 192 18.28 -7.66 11.93
CA CYS A 192 16.98 -7.49 11.29
C CYS A 192 17.10 -7.84 9.82
N LYS A 193 16.21 -8.73 9.35
CA LYS A 193 16.09 -9.11 7.94
C LYS A 193 14.92 -8.38 7.30
N TYR A 194 15.07 -8.01 6.03
CA TYR A 194 14.09 -7.24 5.27
C TYR A 194 13.67 -7.96 3.99
N GLN A 195 12.39 -7.88 3.63
CA GLN A 195 11.89 -8.37 2.34
C GLN A 195 10.98 -7.34 1.66
N LYS A 196 11.21 -6.95 0.40
CA LYS A 196 12.41 -7.25 -0.40
C LYS A 196 13.67 -6.58 0.16
N ALA A 197 14.84 -7.11 -0.18
CA ALA A 197 16.13 -6.45 0.03
C ALA A 197 16.15 -5.03 -0.53
N GLY A 198 16.80 -4.14 0.21
CA GLY A 198 17.17 -2.81 -0.26
C GLY A 198 18.62 -2.72 -0.72
N ASN A 199 19.12 -1.49 -0.78
CA ASN A 199 20.52 -1.13 -1.07
C ASN A 199 21.02 -1.68 -2.42
N VAL A 200 20.16 -1.68 -3.43
CA VAL A 200 20.53 -2.03 -4.80
C VAL A 200 21.50 -1.00 -5.36
N GLN A 201 22.63 -1.46 -5.89
CA GLN A 201 23.68 -0.59 -6.39
C GLN A 201 23.17 0.33 -7.51
N GLY A 202 23.35 1.65 -7.32
CA GLY A 202 22.94 2.67 -8.29
C GLY A 202 21.48 3.13 -8.16
N GLU A 203 20.71 2.57 -7.23
CA GLU A 203 19.34 2.96 -6.94
C GLU A 203 19.26 3.81 -5.66
N LYS A 204 18.24 4.65 -5.56
CA LYS A 204 17.95 5.46 -4.36
C LYS A 204 16.90 4.75 -3.50
N PRO A 205 16.98 4.88 -2.16
CA PRO A 205 16.05 4.21 -1.25
C PRO A 205 14.61 4.70 -1.40
N TYR A 206 14.41 5.94 -1.85
CA TYR A 206 13.11 6.58 -2.02
C TYR A 206 13.22 7.68 -3.07
N CYS A 207 12.08 8.27 -3.44
CA CYS A 207 12.02 9.30 -4.46
C CYS A 207 11.48 10.65 -3.93
N LEU A 208 12.35 11.66 -3.79
CA LEU A 208 12.00 13.02 -3.32
C LEU A 208 11.12 13.82 -4.27
N GLU A 209 11.21 13.59 -5.58
CA GLU A 209 10.43 14.35 -6.59
C GLU A 209 8.93 14.03 -6.59
N TYR A 210 8.48 13.06 -5.78
CA TYR A 210 7.07 12.67 -5.69
C TYR A 210 6.41 13.17 -4.41
N SER A 211 6.88 14.31 -3.88
CA SER A 211 6.18 14.96 -2.79
C SER A 211 4.73 15.19 -3.22
N ASN A 212 3.80 14.86 -2.33
CA ASN A 212 2.40 15.18 -2.58
C ASN A 212 2.22 16.68 -2.87
N ALA A 213 3.15 17.59 -2.53
CA ALA A 213 3.01 19.02 -2.82
C ALA A 213 2.81 19.34 -4.32
N ASP A 214 3.36 18.55 -5.25
CA ASP A 214 3.19 18.76 -6.69
C ASP A 214 1.78 18.44 -7.20
N LEU A 215 1.00 17.69 -6.43
CA LEU A 215 -0.38 17.31 -6.75
C LEU A 215 -1.40 17.93 -5.79
N TYR A 216 -1.00 18.19 -4.54
CA TYR A 216 -1.87 18.68 -3.48
C TYR A 216 -1.55 20.14 -3.25
N THR A 217 -2.05 21.01 -4.13
CA THR A 217 -2.10 22.43 -3.82
C THR A 217 -3.15 22.66 -2.73
N GLU A 218 -2.81 23.43 -1.69
CA GLU A 218 -3.66 23.63 -0.49
C GLU A 218 -5.00 24.35 -0.76
N LYS A 219 -5.27 24.77 -2.00
CA LYS A 219 -6.60 25.23 -2.41
C LYS A 219 -7.43 24.02 -2.84
N SER A 220 -8.12 23.39 -1.90
CA SER A 220 -9.10 22.35 -2.23
C SER A 220 -10.45 22.98 -2.60
N SER A 221 -10.83 22.94 -3.86
CA SER A 221 -12.20 23.17 -4.32
C SER A 221 -13.07 21.91 -4.10
N SER A 222 -14.36 22.02 -4.42
CA SER A 222 -15.33 20.93 -4.39
C SER A 222 -15.82 20.68 -5.80
N PHE A 223 -15.99 19.41 -6.21
CA PHE A 223 -16.63 19.10 -7.50
C PHE A 223 -18.06 19.64 -7.58
N LEU A 224 -18.72 19.87 -6.43
CA LEU A 224 -20.06 20.47 -6.38
C LEU A 224 -20.09 21.91 -6.94
N GLN A 225 -18.95 22.58 -6.99
CA GLN A 225 -18.85 23.95 -7.53
C GLN A 225 -18.54 23.97 -9.03
N LEU A 226 -18.29 22.80 -9.65
CA LEU A 226 -17.87 22.70 -11.04
C LEU A 226 -19.06 22.40 -11.96
N SER A 227 -19.14 23.16 -13.06
CA SER A 227 -20.04 22.83 -14.17
C SER A 227 -19.45 21.68 -14.98
N LEU A 228 -19.85 20.45 -14.69
CA LEU A 228 -19.38 19.27 -15.43
C LEU A 228 -20.14 19.05 -16.74
N ALA A 229 -21.42 19.42 -16.79
CA ALA A 229 -22.32 19.12 -17.91
C ALA A 229 -21.77 19.61 -19.25
N GLY A 230 -21.64 18.70 -20.21
CA GLY A 230 -21.17 19.02 -21.57
C GLY A 230 -19.69 19.38 -21.69
N ARG A 231 -18.89 19.21 -20.63
CA ARG A 231 -17.46 19.54 -20.65
C ARG A 231 -16.59 18.31 -20.91
N SER A 232 -15.40 18.56 -21.45
CA SER A 232 -14.34 17.57 -21.61
C SER A 232 -13.10 18.02 -20.84
N PHE A 233 -12.45 17.08 -20.16
CA PHE A 233 -11.22 17.32 -19.42
C PHE A 233 -10.15 16.34 -19.92
N PRO A 234 -9.08 16.83 -20.57
CA PRO A 234 -7.92 16.00 -20.89
C PRO A 234 -7.33 15.43 -19.60
N ILE A 235 -7.03 14.14 -19.60
CA ILE A 235 -6.45 13.42 -18.48
C ILE A 235 -4.98 13.20 -18.80
N GLU A 236 -4.11 13.78 -17.98
CA GLU A 236 -2.71 13.40 -17.91
C GLU A 236 -2.56 12.32 -16.83
N LEU A 237 -2.43 11.08 -17.25
CA LEU A 237 -2.15 9.97 -16.35
C LEU A 237 -0.70 10.04 -15.91
N MET A 238 -0.48 10.08 -14.60
CA MET A 238 0.86 10.10 -14.00
C MET A 238 1.22 8.67 -13.60
N VAL A 239 2.17 8.07 -14.32
CA VAL A 239 2.73 6.78 -13.94
C VAL A 239 4.08 7.01 -13.28
N GLU A 240 4.18 6.60 -12.03
CA GLU A 240 5.38 6.74 -11.21
C GLU A 240 6.07 5.37 -11.21
N ASP A 241 7.22 5.26 -11.87
CA ASP A 241 8.16 4.16 -11.66
C ASP A 241 9.06 4.57 -10.49
N ARG A 242 8.62 4.20 -9.29
CA ARG A 242 9.23 4.64 -8.05
C ARG A 242 10.49 3.83 -7.68
N SER A 243 10.76 2.71 -8.34
CA SER A 243 12.06 2.04 -8.18
C SER A 243 13.14 2.77 -8.99
N LYS A 244 12.79 3.31 -10.16
CA LYS A 244 13.71 4.13 -10.97
C LYS A 244 13.66 5.62 -10.66
N CYS A 245 12.78 6.02 -9.75
CA CYS A 245 12.40 7.42 -9.55
C CYS A 245 12.06 8.17 -10.85
N THR A 246 11.49 7.48 -11.85
CA THR A 246 11.08 8.10 -13.11
C THR A 246 9.57 8.28 -13.19
N ARG A 247 9.15 9.43 -13.72
CA ARG A 247 7.75 9.74 -13.96
C ARG A 247 7.49 9.75 -15.45
N THR A 248 6.53 8.96 -15.90
CA THR A 248 6.00 9.07 -17.24
C THR A 248 4.60 9.66 -17.15
N SER A 249 4.30 10.58 -18.05
CA SER A 249 2.98 11.19 -18.15
C SER A 249 2.42 10.94 -19.54
N SER A 250 1.14 10.58 -19.63
CA SER A 250 0.46 10.40 -20.91
C SER A 250 -0.81 11.24 -20.96
N MET A 251 -0.92 12.14 -21.93
CA MET A 251 -2.11 12.96 -22.20
C MET A 251 -3.01 12.36 -23.27
N ASN A 252 -3.07 11.03 -23.38
CA ASN A 252 -3.85 10.40 -24.44
C ASN A 252 -5.30 10.17 -24.04
N SER A 253 -5.71 10.49 -22.80
CA SER A 253 -7.06 10.18 -22.32
C SER A 253 -7.87 11.45 -22.10
N SER A 254 -9.20 11.37 -22.19
CA SER A 254 -10.09 12.48 -21.88
C SER A 254 -11.37 12.01 -21.19
N LEU A 255 -11.83 12.79 -20.21
CA LEU A 255 -13.08 12.59 -19.48
C LEU A 255 -14.14 13.53 -20.07
N THR A 256 -15.12 12.98 -20.77
CA THR A 256 -16.18 13.78 -21.41
C THR A 256 -17.53 13.52 -20.76
N PHE A 257 -18.14 14.58 -20.24
CA PHE A 257 -19.45 14.53 -19.58
C PHE A 257 -20.56 14.85 -20.57
N GLY A 258 -21.61 14.04 -20.56
CA GLY A 258 -22.84 14.34 -21.28
C GLY A 258 -23.49 15.63 -20.78
N SER A 259 -24.26 16.30 -21.64
CA SER A 259 -24.97 17.54 -21.31
C SER A 259 -25.99 17.39 -20.17
N THR A 260 -26.52 16.17 -19.98
CA THR A 260 -27.49 15.84 -18.92
C THR A 260 -26.85 15.14 -17.71
N LEU A 261 -25.52 14.93 -17.73
CA LEU A 261 -24.79 14.14 -16.73
C LEU A 261 -25.30 12.69 -16.56
N GLN A 262 -26.05 12.18 -17.53
CA GLN A 262 -26.49 10.78 -17.59
C GLN A 262 -25.40 9.86 -18.16
N SER A 263 -24.39 10.41 -18.80
CA SER A 263 -23.27 9.63 -19.30
C SER A 263 -21.95 10.34 -19.09
N VAL A 264 -20.92 9.54 -18.85
CA VAL A 264 -19.52 9.98 -18.85
C VAL A 264 -18.73 9.00 -19.68
N VAL A 265 -17.99 9.50 -20.65
CA VAL A 265 -17.18 8.70 -21.57
C VAL A 265 -15.71 9.02 -21.32
N ILE A 266 -14.91 7.99 -21.08
CA ILE A 266 -13.45 8.08 -21.04
C ILE A 266 -12.91 7.46 -22.31
N LYS A 267 -12.25 8.26 -23.15
CA LYS A 267 -11.63 7.79 -24.39
C LYS A 267 -10.14 7.56 -24.21
N GLU A 268 -9.62 6.57 -24.95
CA GLU A 268 -8.18 6.32 -25.07
C GLU A 268 -7.49 6.16 -23.71
N PHE A 269 -8.19 5.53 -22.77
CA PHE A 269 -7.71 5.29 -21.42
C PHE A 269 -6.63 4.21 -21.46
N LYS A 270 -5.37 4.60 -21.20
CA LYS A 270 -4.23 3.68 -21.17
C LYS A 270 -4.14 3.07 -19.78
N ILE A 271 -4.41 1.77 -19.72
CA ILE A 271 -4.59 1.02 -18.47
C ILE A 271 -3.26 0.48 -17.91
N PHE A 272 -2.23 0.37 -18.77
CA PHE A 272 -0.99 -0.33 -18.44
C PHE A 272 0.25 0.50 -18.76
N ASN A 273 1.27 0.36 -17.90
CA ASN A 273 2.61 0.91 -18.13
C ASN A 273 3.41 0.11 -19.18
N THR A 274 2.86 -1.02 -19.66
CA THR A 274 3.59 -1.95 -20.54
C THR A 274 2.87 -2.35 -21.82
N ASP A 275 1.56 -2.11 -22.01
CA ASP A 275 0.85 -2.56 -23.21
C ASP A 275 -0.24 -1.60 -23.73
N THR A 276 -0.26 -1.47 -25.05
CA THR A 276 -1.04 -0.56 -25.92
C THR A 276 -2.52 -0.90 -26.03
N ALA A 277 -3.23 -1.12 -24.92
CA ALA A 277 -4.69 -1.22 -24.98
C ALA A 277 -5.31 0.17 -24.77
N LEU A 278 -5.72 0.83 -25.86
CA LEU A 278 -6.59 2.00 -25.81
C LEU A 278 -8.01 1.51 -25.55
N VAL A 279 -8.55 1.80 -24.37
CA VAL A 279 -9.92 1.39 -24.00
C VAL A 279 -10.83 2.61 -23.91
N THR A 280 -12.07 2.44 -24.37
CA THR A 280 -13.17 3.39 -24.11
C THR A 280 -14.01 2.85 -22.96
N LEU A 281 -14.27 3.67 -21.94
CA LEU A 281 -15.12 3.33 -20.81
C LEU A 281 -16.35 4.23 -20.80
N ASP A 282 -17.53 3.61 -20.77
CA ASP A 282 -18.81 4.31 -20.72
C ASP A 282 -19.47 4.11 -19.35
N PHE A 283 -19.76 5.23 -18.69
CA PHE A 283 -20.48 5.26 -17.42
C PHE A 283 -21.88 5.82 -17.63
N ASP A 284 -22.87 5.18 -17.02
CA ASP A 284 -24.30 5.51 -17.14
C ASP A 284 -24.80 6.37 -15.97
N LYS A 285 -23.96 6.52 -14.95
CA LYS A 285 -24.32 7.23 -13.73
C LYS A 285 -23.11 7.90 -13.13
N LEU A 286 -23.34 9.14 -12.71
CA LEU A 286 -22.41 9.97 -11.98
C LEU A 286 -23.05 10.37 -10.64
N VAL A 287 -22.32 10.19 -9.54
CA VAL A 287 -22.69 10.71 -8.22
C VAL A 287 -21.55 11.58 -7.72
N VAL A 288 -21.83 12.87 -7.52
CA VAL A 288 -20.86 13.84 -6.97
C VAL A 288 -21.15 14.05 -5.49
N ARG A 289 -20.11 13.94 -4.65
CA ARG A 289 -20.16 14.22 -3.22
C ARG A 289 -18.93 15.02 -2.84
N ASP A 290 -19.10 16.33 -2.75
CA ASP A 290 -18.03 17.25 -2.38
C ASP A 290 -16.75 17.06 -3.21
N ARG A 291 -15.72 16.43 -2.64
CA ARG A 291 -14.43 16.16 -3.29
C ARG A 291 -14.37 14.83 -4.05
N GLU A 292 -15.46 14.08 -4.12
CA GLU A 292 -15.50 12.77 -4.78
C GLU A 292 -16.53 12.72 -5.92
N MET A 293 -16.17 12.09 -7.03
CA MET A 293 -17.10 11.68 -8.08
C MET A 293 -17.05 10.16 -8.23
N MET A 294 -18.21 9.52 -8.14
CA MET A 294 -18.36 8.10 -8.41
C MET A 294 -19.06 7.91 -9.75
N LEU A 295 -18.37 7.26 -10.68
CA LEU A 295 -18.86 6.85 -11.99
C LEU A 295 -19.17 5.36 -11.94
N THR A 296 -20.33 4.94 -12.45
CA THR A 296 -20.69 3.52 -12.58
C THR A 296 -21.32 3.25 -13.94
N GLY A 297 -20.99 2.10 -14.54
CA GLY A 297 -21.48 1.72 -15.86
C GLY A 297 -21.18 0.27 -16.20
N LYS A 298 -21.15 -0.02 -17.50
CA LYS A 298 -20.98 -1.37 -18.04
C LYS A 298 -19.80 -1.44 -19.00
N ASN A 299 -19.09 -2.56 -19.00
CA ASN A 299 -17.95 -2.79 -19.88
C ASN A 299 -18.39 -3.13 -21.31
N ARG A 300 -18.74 -2.12 -22.11
CA ARG A 300 -19.38 -2.30 -23.43
C ARG A 300 -18.42 -2.44 -24.61
N HIS A 301 -17.17 -2.01 -24.44
CA HIS A 301 -16.17 -1.93 -25.53
C HIS A 301 -15.22 -3.14 -25.57
N ILE A 302 -15.58 -4.24 -24.88
CA ILE A 302 -14.86 -5.51 -24.96
C ILE A 302 -15.70 -6.51 -25.77
N SER A 303 -15.04 -7.24 -26.67
CA SER A 303 -15.70 -8.23 -27.53
C SER A 303 -15.89 -9.60 -26.87
N ASP A 304 -15.17 -9.87 -25.77
CA ASP A 304 -15.27 -11.14 -25.04
C ASP A 304 -16.54 -11.15 -24.19
N GLU A 305 -17.44 -12.09 -24.51
CA GLU A 305 -18.75 -12.27 -23.87
C GLU A 305 -18.67 -12.53 -22.36
N ASN A 306 -17.54 -13.04 -21.85
CA ASN A 306 -17.35 -13.23 -20.41
C ASN A 306 -17.19 -11.90 -19.65
N TYR A 307 -16.77 -10.85 -20.34
CA TYR A 307 -16.44 -9.54 -19.77
C TYR A 307 -17.33 -8.42 -20.29
N GLN A 308 -18.04 -8.64 -21.40
CA GLN A 308 -19.04 -7.74 -21.93
C GLN A 308 -20.15 -7.51 -20.88
N ASP A 309 -20.57 -6.26 -20.72
CA ASP A 309 -21.65 -5.84 -19.81
C ASP A 309 -21.45 -6.15 -18.32
N LYS A 310 -20.22 -6.47 -17.91
CA LYS A 310 -19.83 -6.49 -16.50
C LYS A 310 -19.81 -5.09 -15.91
N ASP A 311 -20.09 -5.01 -14.61
CA ASP A 311 -20.11 -3.74 -13.89
C ASP A 311 -18.71 -3.13 -13.77
N ILE A 312 -18.60 -1.85 -14.12
CA ILE A 312 -17.39 -1.06 -13.96
C ILE A 312 -17.70 0.20 -13.15
N TYR A 313 -16.70 0.67 -12.42
CA TYR A 313 -16.73 1.89 -11.65
C TYR A 313 -15.41 2.65 -11.78
N MET A 314 -15.51 3.96 -11.58
CA MET A 314 -14.36 4.82 -11.36
C MET A 314 -14.71 5.88 -10.31
N LYS A 315 -13.98 5.87 -9.22
CA LYS A 315 -13.99 6.90 -8.19
C LYS A 315 -12.87 7.89 -8.46
N ILE A 316 -13.24 9.15 -8.61
CA ILE A 316 -12.32 10.28 -8.80
C ILE A 316 -12.34 11.12 -7.53
N THR A 317 -11.20 11.27 -6.87
CA THR A 317 -11.05 12.04 -5.63
C THR A 317 -10.18 13.26 -5.90
N LEU A 318 -10.71 14.46 -5.64
CA LEU A 318 -9.99 15.71 -5.82
C LEU A 318 -8.92 15.87 -4.73
N LEU A 319 -7.67 16.02 -5.14
CA LEU A 319 -6.51 16.17 -4.27
C LEU A 319 -6.13 17.65 -4.07
N GLY A 320 -6.24 18.44 -5.14
CA GLY A 320 -5.94 19.87 -5.18
C GLY A 320 -6.27 20.48 -6.54
N GLU A 321 -6.09 21.80 -6.69
CA GLU A 321 -6.27 22.49 -7.96
C GLU A 321 -5.24 23.59 -8.22
N THR A 322 -4.90 23.77 -9.49
CA THR A 322 -4.15 24.93 -10.00
C THR A 322 -5.04 25.75 -10.93
N ASP A 323 -4.51 26.81 -11.51
CA ASP A 323 -5.22 27.56 -12.55
C ASP A 323 -5.42 26.74 -13.84
N THR A 324 -4.62 25.69 -14.07
CA THR A 324 -4.60 24.94 -15.33
C THR A 324 -5.13 23.51 -15.22
N TYR A 325 -5.14 22.89 -14.04
CA TYR A 325 -5.65 21.53 -13.86
C TYR A 325 -6.19 21.25 -12.45
N TYR A 326 -6.97 20.18 -12.33
CA TYR A 326 -7.32 19.55 -11.05
C TYR A 326 -6.44 18.31 -10.86
N SER A 327 -5.83 18.17 -9.70
CA SER A 327 -5.12 16.94 -9.34
C SER A 327 -6.10 15.95 -8.73
N VAL A 328 -6.10 14.71 -9.20
CA VAL A 328 -7.04 13.70 -8.75
C VAL A 328 -6.37 12.35 -8.47
N ALA A 329 -6.91 11.62 -7.49
CA ALA A 329 -6.69 10.19 -7.35
C ALA A 329 -7.85 9.44 -8.03
N LEU A 330 -7.53 8.40 -8.80
CA LEU A 330 -8.49 7.53 -9.47
C LEU A 330 -8.41 6.14 -8.84
N ASP A 331 -9.54 5.63 -8.37
CA ASP A 331 -9.72 4.22 -7.98
C ASP A 331 -10.78 3.62 -8.89
N TRP A 332 -10.45 2.56 -9.61
CA TRP A 332 -11.33 2.02 -10.63
C TRP A 332 -11.12 0.53 -10.83
N ASN A 333 -12.14 -0.13 -11.39
CA ASN A 333 -12.03 -1.51 -11.86
C ASN A 333 -12.24 -1.62 -13.37
N GLY A 334 -11.69 -2.68 -13.94
CA GLY A 334 -11.96 -3.07 -15.32
C GLY A 334 -11.63 -4.53 -15.58
N TYR A 335 -11.87 -4.92 -16.83
CA TYR A 335 -11.61 -6.25 -17.36
C TYR A 335 -10.84 -6.10 -18.67
N ASP A 336 -9.88 -6.97 -18.93
CA ASP A 336 -9.18 -7.04 -20.21
C ASP A 336 -9.33 -8.43 -20.86
N ALA A 337 -8.87 -8.55 -22.10
CA ALA A 337 -8.87 -9.80 -22.85
C ALA A 337 -7.84 -10.84 -22.33
N SER A 338 -6.93 -10.45 -21.44
CA SER A 338 -5.89 -11.31 -20.84
C SER A 338 -6.31 -11.98 -19.52
N GLN A 339 -7.58 -11.79 -19.13
CA GLN A 339 -8.31 -12.56 -18.12
C GLN A 339 -8.01 -12.24 -16.64
N THR A 340 -8.06 -10.97 -16.22
CA THR A 340 -8.24 -10.66 -14.79
C THR A 340 -9.13 -9.43 -14.56
N GLN A 341 -10.03 -9.50 -13.56
CA GLN A 341 -10.59 -8.28 -12.96
C GLN A 341 -9.45 -7.58 -12.24
N TYR A 342 -9.16 -6.35 -12.62
CA TYR A 342 -8.17 -5.54 -11.92
C TYR A 342 -8.86 -4.37 -11.25
N SER A 343 -8.33 -4.00 -10.08
CA SER A 343 -8.55 -2.70 -9.45
C SER A 343 -7.22 -1.97 -9.45
N ARG A 344 -7.23 -0.67 -9.71
CA ARG A 344 -6.01 0.14 -9.68
C ARG A 344 -6.29 1.48 -9.04
N GLN A 345 -5.31 1.93 -8.26
CA GLN A 345 -5.22 3.30 -7.79
C GLN A 345 -4.14 4.03 -8.57
N MET A 346 -4.44 5.22 -9.07
CA MET A 346 -3.51 6.04 -9.84
C MET A 346 -3.72 7.52 -9.54
N LYS A 347 -2.73 8.35 -9.87
CA LYS A 347 -2.84 9.81 -9.80
C LYS A 347 -2.90 10.39 -11.21
N ALA A 348 -3.69 11.44 -11.40
CA ALA A 348 -3.85 12.08 -12.69
C ALA A 348 -4.07 13.58 -12.54
N LYS A 349 -3.87 14.33 -13.63
CA LYS A 349 -4.32 15.72 -13.76
C LYS A 349 -5.47 15.79 -14.75
N LEU A 350 -6.57 16.43 -14.35
CA LEU A 350 -7.68 16.79 -15.22
C LEU A 350 -7.50 18.24 -15.66
N HIS A 351 -7.05 18.45 -16.89
CA HIS A 351 -6.75 19.79 -17.42
C HIS A 351 -8.02 20.60 -17.63
N LYS A 352 -8.01 21.86 -17.16
CA LYS A 352 -9.11 22.82 -17.31
C LYS A 352 -9.11 23.33 -18.76
N GLN A 353 -10.23 23.21 -19.46
CA GLN A 353 -10.44 23.78 -20.80
C GLN A 353 -11.15 25.12 -20.73
#